data_AF-A0A031LMT2-F1
#
_entry.id   AF-A0A031LMT2-F1
#
_cell.length_a   1.000
_cell.length_b   1.000
_cell.length_c   1.000
_cell.angle_alpha   90.00
_cell.angle_beta   90.00
_cell.angle_gamma   90.00
#
_symmetry.space_group_name_H-M   'P 1'
#
loop_
_entity.id
_entity.type
_entity.pdbx_description
1 polymer ?
#
loop_
_entity_poly.entity_id
_entity_poly.type
_entity_poly.pdbx_seq_one_letter_code
_entity_poly.pdbx_strand_id
1 'polypeptide(L)'
;MKEESRTAIFSNYDGIFGICVFRGNYLEHIFFGFTEDDVKKKFEESTVFQEVSTIKADQARKTICDLIIRRVGQKINKIKS
;
A
#
# COMPACT_ATOMS: atom_id res chain seq x y z
N MET A 1 5.42 16.55 20.11
CA MET A 1 6.06 15.94 18.92
C MET A 1 5.12 16.18 17.76
N LYS A 2 5.58 16.69 16.60
CA LYS A 2 4.68 16.83 15.44
C LYS A 2 4.32 15.42 14.98
N GLU A 3 3.07 15.02 15.16
CA GLU A 3 2.55 13.78 14.57
C GLU A 3 2.69 13.91 13.06
N GLU A 4 3.71 13.27 12.48
CA GLU A 4 3.85 13.19 11.03
C GLU A 4 2.64 12.47 10.47
N SER A 5 1.85 13.19 9.67
CA SER A 5 0.63 12.68 9.07
C SER A 5 0.93 11.46 8.19
N ARG A 6 0.14 10.40 8.36
CA ARG A 6 0.25 9.20 7.53
C ARG A 6 -0.57 9.35 6.26
N THR A 7 -0.06 8.79 5.16
CA THR A 7 -0.70 8.80 3.85
C THR A 7 -0.79 7.38 3.31
N ALA A 8 -2.01 6.91 3.07
CA ALA A 8 -2.24 5.64 2.39
C ALA A 8 -2.36 5.86 0.88
N ILE A 9 -1.66 5.01 0.12
CA ILE A 9 -1.70 5.01 -1.34
C ILE A 9 -2.12 3.62 -1.81
N PHE A 10 -3.17 3.59 -2.61
CA PHE A 10 -3.66 2.37 -3.24
C PHE A 10 -3.00 2.16 -4.61
N SER A 11 -2.65 0.91 -4.88
CA SER A 11 -2.06 0.48 -6.14
C SER A 11 -2.45 -0.97 -6.45
N ASN A 12 -2.38 -1.35 -7.73
CA ASN A 12 -2.64 -2.70 -8.19
C ASN A 12 -1.70 -3.07 -9.35
N TYR A 13 -1.33 -4.34 -9.42
CA TYR A 13 -0.55 -4.91 -10.52
C TYR A 13 -0.87 -6.39 -10.68
N ASP A 14 -1.26 -6.80 -11.89
CA ASP A 14 -1.42 -8.21 -12.28
C ASP A 14 -2.31 -9.03 -11.32
N GLY A 15 -3.45 -8.47 -10.92
CA GLY A 15 -4.38 -9.13 -9.99
C GLY A 15 -3.97 -9.10 -8.52
N ILE A 16 -2.87 -8.42 -8.19
CA ILE A 16 -2.47 -8.13 -6.81
C ILE A 16 -2.79 -6.68 -6.50
N PHE A 17 -3.47 -6.47 -5.40
CA PHE A 17 -3.84 -5.17 -4.86
C PHE A 17 -2.97 -4.88 -3.65
N GLY A 18 -2.65 -3.61 -3.43
CA GLY A 18 -1.84 -3.19 -2.30
C GLY A 18 -2.13 -1.78 -1.83
N ILE A 19 -1.98 -1.61 -0.51
CA ILE A 19 -2.08 -0.31 0.15
C ILE A 19 -0.75 -0.05 0.85
N CYS A 20 -0.07 1.01 0.42
CA CYS A 20 1.18 1.47 1.01
C CYS A 20 0.89 2.64 1.94
N VAL A 21 1.24 2.51 3.23
CA VAL A 21 1.10 3.59 4.21
C VAL A 21 2.45 4.23 4.45
N PHE A 22 2.53 5.52 4.17
CA PHE A 22 3.72 6.33 4.34
C PHE A 22 3.59 7.25 5.55
N ARG A 23 4.66 7.38 6.33
CA ARG A 23 4.81 8.40 7.37
C ARG A 23 5.97 9.31 6.97
N GLY A 24 5.66 10.56 6.62
CA GLY A 24 6.64 11.41 5.94
C GLY A 24 7.10 10.74 4.64
N ASN A 25 8.41 10.55 4.47
CA ASN A 25 8.99 9.90 3.28
C ASN A 25 9.22 8.39 3.45
N TYR A 26 8.88 7.82 4.60
CA TYR A 26 9.14 6.42 4.91
C TYR A 26 7.90 5.57 4.63
N LEU A 27 8.09 4.44 3.97
CA LEU A 27 7.07 3.40 3.90
C LEU A 27 7.02 2.67 5.25
N GLU A 28 5.92 2.85 5.98
CA GLU A 28 5.75 2.29 7.32
C GLU A 28 5.04 0.93 7.27
N HIS A 29 3.96 0.84 6.49
CA HIS A 29 3.20 -0.40 6.32
C HIS A 29 2.87 -0.68 4.87
N ILE A 30 2.71 -1.96 4.55
CA ILE A 30 2.19 -2.40 3.27
C ILE A 30 1.21 -3.55 3.47
N PHE A 31 0.05 -3.43 2.84
CA PHE A 31 -0.98 -4.45 2.82
C PHE A 31 -1.08 -5.00 1.40
N PHE A 32 -1.32 -6.31 1.28
CA PHE A 32 -1.52 -6.98 0.00
C PHE A 32 -2.78 -7.83 0.02
N GLY A 33 -3.42 -7.93 -1.13
CA GLY A 33 -4.58 -8.80 -1.36
C GLY A 33 -4.68 -9.22 -2.83
N PHE A 34 -5.45 -10.27 -3.09
CA PHE A 34 -5.77 -10.71 -4.46
C PHE A 34 -7.06 -10.08 -4.99
N THR A 35 -7.80 -9.38 -4.12
CA THR A 35 -8.96 -8.58 -4.49
C THR A 35 -8.84 -7.21 -3.82
N GLU A 36 -9.47 -6.20 -4.43
CA GLU A 36 -9.53 -4.86 -3.85
C GLU A 36 -10.21 -4.86 -2.47
N ASP A 37 -11.29 -5.63 -2.32
CA ASP A 37 -12.05 -5.71 -1.09
C ASP A 37 -11.24 -6.33 0.06
N ASP A 38 -10.49 -7.41 -0.22
CA ASP A 38 -9.62 -8.07 0.75
C ASP A 38 -8.54 -7.11 1.28
N VAL A 39 -7.88 -6.36 0.40
CA VAL A 39 -6.82 -5.44 0.83
C VAL A 39 -7.39 -4.23 1.57
N LYS A 40 -8.55 -3.73 1.16
CA LYS A 40 -9.24 -2.63 1.85
C LYS A 40 -9.63 -3.05 3.25
N LYS A 41 -10.27 -4.22 3.39
CA LYS A 41 -10.67 -4.76 4.69
C LYS A 41 -9.48 -4.94 5.62
N LYS A 42 -8.38 -5.55 5.15
CA LYS A 42 -7.14 -5.69 5.93
C LYS A 42 -6.58 -4.35 6.39
N PHE A 43 -6.66 -3.34 5.53
CA PHE A 43 -6.24 -1.99 5.87
C PHE A 43 -7.18 -1.37 6.91
N GLU A 44 -8.49 -1.45 6.74
CA GLU A 44 -9.50 -0.91 7.67
C GLU A 44 -9.45 -1.58 9.06
N GLU A 45 -9.15 -2.87 9.12
CA GLU A 45 -8.96 -3.63 10.36
C GLU A 45 -7.63 -3.31 11.07
N SER A 46 -6.71 -2.58 10.41
CA SER A 46 -5.41 -2.24 10.97
C SER A 46 -5.47 -1.04 11.92
N THR A 47 -4.61 -1.04 12.93
CA THR A 47 -4.46 0.09 13.85
C THR A 47 -4.03 1.38 13.15
N VAL A 48 -3.33 1.26 12.02
CA VAL A 48 -2.81 2.42 11.28
C VAL A 48 -3.90 3.15 10.50
N PHE A 49 -5.03 2.50 10.17
CA PHE A 49 -6.15 3.12 9.46
C PHE A 49 -6.66 4.38 10.15
N GLN A 50 -6.86 4.29 11.47
CA GLN A 50 -7.35 5.40 12.30
C GLN A 50 -6.36 6.58 12.34
N GLU A 51 -5.09 6.34 11.99
CA GLU A 51 -4.02 7.32 12.00
C GLU A 51 -3.72 7.91 10.61
N VAL A 52 -4.36 7.40 9.55
CA VAL A 52 -4.21 7.94 8.20
C VAL A 52 -5.03 9.21 8.06
N SER A 53 -4.35 10.35 8.11
CA SER A 53 -4.99 11.67 8.10
C SER A 53 -5.36 12.14 6.69
N THR A 54 -4.78 11.57 5.62
CA THR A 54 -5.05 12.03 4.25
C THR A 54 -4.78 10.94 3.21
N ILE A 55 -5.78 10.69 2.35
CA ILE A 55 -5.58 10.01 1.07
C ILE A 55 -5.23 11.09 0.05
N LYS A 56 -3.95 11.48 0.00
CA LYS A 56 -3.46 12.52 -0.93
C LYS A 56 -2.94 11.87 -2.19
N ALA A 57 -3.26 12.45 -3.35
CA ALA A 57 -2.66 12.06 -4.62
C ALA A 57 -1.18 12.52 -4.64
N ASP A 58 -0.29 11.67 -4.14
CA ASP A 58 1.16 11.86 -4.21
C ASP A 58 1.72 10.92 -5.29
N GLN A 59 2.05 11.50 -6.45
CA GLN A 59 2.51 10.77 -7.63
C GLN A 59 3.82 10.01 -7.37
N ALA A 60 4.71 10.56 -6.54
CA ALA A 60 5.99 9.94 -6.20
C ALA A 60 5.77 8.71 -5.32
N ARG A 61 4.96 8.83 -4.27
CA ARG A 61 4.60 7.70 -3.39
C ARG A 61 3.79 6.65 -4.12
N LYS A 62 2.92 7.05 -5.06
CA LYS A 62 2.21 6.13 -5.95
C LYS A 62 3.17 5.33 -6.80
N THR A 63 4.14 5.99 -7.42
CA THR A 63 5.18 5.30 -8.22
C THR A 63 5.96 4.30 -7.38
N ILE A 64 6.32 4.66 -6.14
CA ILE A 64 7.00 3.74 -5.22
C ILE A 64 6.11 2.54 -4.88
N CYS A 65 4.84 2.78 -4.55
CA CYS A 65 3.90 1.70 -4.24
C CYS A 65 3.71 0.76 -5.44
N ASP A 66 3.48 1.32 -6.64
CA ASP A 66 3.35 0.56 -7.89
C ASP A 66 4.60 -0.32 -8.14
N LEU A 67 5.81 0.22 -7.93
CA LEU A 67 7.06 -0.53 -8.08
C LEU A 67 7.17 -1.70 -7.09
N ILE A 68 6.76 -1.50 -5.84
CA ILE A 68 6.80 -2.55 -4.82
C ILE A 68 5.83 -3.67 -5.18
N ILE A 69 4.57 -3.33 -5.47
CA ILE A 69 3.55 -4.33 -5.84
C ILE A 69 3.99 -5.06 -7.10
N ARG A 70 4.53 -4.35 -8.11
CA ARG A 70 5.05 -4.99 -9.31
C ARG A 70 6.16 -6.00 -9.01
N ARG A 71 7.14 -5.65 -8.17
CA ARG A 71 8.23 -6.59 -7.81
C ARG A 71 7.70 -7.79 -7.04
N VAL A 72 6.73 -7.59 -6.15
CA VAL A 72 6.08 -8.67 -5.41
C VAL A 72 5.32 -9.58 -6.36
N GLY A 73 4.51 -9.03 -7.27
CA GLY A 73 3.76 -9.81 -8.26
C GLY A 73 4.65 -10.61 -9.20
N GLN A 74 5.74 -10.01 -9.68
CA GLN A 74 6.73 -10.73 -10.49
C GLN A 74 7.39 -11.88 -9.74
N LYS A 75 7.65 -11.74 -8.43
CA LYS A 75 8.18 -12.84 -7.60
C LYS A 75 7.15 -13.95 -7.41
N ILE A 76 5.89 -13.61 -7.15
CA ILE A 76 4.81 -14.60 -6.96
C ILE A 76 4.57 -15.39 -8.25
N ASN A 77 4.53 -14.73 -9.40
CA ASN A 77 4.34 -15.41 -10.69
C ASN A 77 5.52 -16.34 -11.03
N LYS A 78 6.75 -15.98 -10.65
CA LYS A 78 7.92 -16.86 -10.82
C LYS A 78 7.86 -18.15 -10.00
N ILE A 79 7.07 -18.20 -8.91
CA ILE A 79 6.92 -19.42 -8.08
C ILE A 79 5.89 -20.38 -8.69
N LYS A 80 4.98 -19.87 -9.54
CA LYS A 80 3.95 -20.67 -10.20
C LYS A 80 4.39 -21.24 -11.56
N SER A 81 5.58 -20.89 -12.06
CA SER A 81 6.18 -21.41 -13.29
C SER A 81 7.19 -22.52 -13.01
#